data_AF-A0A963Q9B9-F1
#
_entry.id   AF-A0A963Q9B9-F1
#
_cell.length_a   1.000
_cell.length_b   1.000
_cell.length_c   1.000
_cell.angle_alpha   90.00
_cell.angle_beta   90.00
_cell.angle_gamma   90.00
#
_symmetry.space_group_name_H-M   'P 1'
#
loop_
_entity.id
_entity.type
_entity.pdbx_description
1 polymer ?
#
loop_
_entity_poly.entity_id
_entity_poly.type
_entity_poly.pdbx_seq_one_letter_code
_entity_poly.pdbx_strand_id
1 'polypeptide(L)' 'MLKRTLLAVTLALPVAFASGAALAEWPEKPVKVIVPGGAGSGTDTAARLVTDALTKAFGQPFIVENKPGANGMIGTDE' A
#
# COMPACT_ATOMS: atom_id res chain seq x y z
N MET A 1 0.19 6.53 -52.63
CA MET A 1 -0.54 6.13 -51.40
C MET A 1 0.40 5.59 -50.32
N LEU A 2 1.38 4.74 -50.65
CA LEU A 2 2.38 4.18 -49.72
C LEU A 2 3.11 5.21 -48.81
N LYS A 3 3.44 6.39 -49.36
CA LYS A 3 4.11 7.47 -48.60
C LYS A 3 3.24 8.11 -47.51
N ARG A 4 1.90 8.12 -47.69
CA ARG A 4 0.95 8.64 -46.69
C ARG A 4 0.76 7.62 -45.56
N THR A 5 0.80 6.33 -45.89
CA THR A 5 0.78 5.23 -44.92
C THR A 5 2.05 5.21 -44.07
N LEU A 6 3.23 5.46 -44.67
CA LEU A 6 4.50 5.55 -43.96
C LEU A 6 4.56 6.73 -42.98
N LEU A 7 3.98 7.89 -43.34
CA LEU A 7 3.89 9.05 -42.45
C LEU A 7 2.94 8.81 -41.26
N ALA A 8 1.85 8.06 -41.45
CA ALA A 8 0.90 7.74 -40.40
C ALA A 8 1.48 6.77 -39.36
N VAL A 9 2.31 5.82 -39.79
CA VAL A 9 2.98 4.84 -38.91
C VAL A 9 4.08 5.49 -38.07
N THR A 10 4.77 6.52 -38.58
CA THR A 10 5.83 7.22 -37.84
C THR A 10 5.29 8.11 -36.71
N LEU A 11 4.08 8.66 -36.87
CA LEU A 11 3.46 9.53 -35.86
C LEU A 11 2.79 8.75 -34.71
N ALA A 12 2.47 7.47 -34.91
CA ALA A 12 1.81 6.64 -33.90
C ALA A 12 2.79 5.97 -32.91
N LEU A 13 4.07 5.86 -33.25
CA LEU A 13 5.10 5.20 -32.44
C LEU A 13 5.42 5.86 -31.08
N PRO A 14 5.39 7.20 -30.91
CA PRO A 14 5.79 7.81 -29.63
C PRO A 14 4.77 7.62 -28.50
N VAL A 15 3.48 7.42 -28.83
CA VAL A 15 2.40 7.35 -27.83
C VAL A 15 2.43 6.03 -27.06
N ALA A 16 2.94 4.95 -27.67
CA ALA A 16 3.04 3.64 -27.03
C ALA A 16 4.14 3.57 -25.94
N PHE A 17 5.08 4.51 -25.91
CA PHE A 17 6.15 4.58 -24.91
C PHE A 17 5.89 5.62 -23.80
N ALA A 18 4.76 6.34 -23.86
CA ALA A 18 4.41 7.37 -22.87
C ALA A 18 3.70 6.81 -21.62
N SER A 19 3.39 5.51 -21.57
CA SER A 19 3.01 4.85 -20.33
C SER A 19 4.24 4.67 -19.46
N GLY A 20 4.58 5.72 -18.71
CA GLY A 20 5.52 5.61 -17.59
C GLY A 20 5.03 4.53 -16.63
N ALA A 21 5.96 3.82 -15.98
CA ALA A 21 5.62 2.86 -14.95
C ALA A 21 4.75 3.57 -13.90
N ALA A 22 3.47 3.20 -13.82
CA ALA A 22 2.59 3.66 -12.75
C ALA A 22 3.09 3.02 -11.47
N LEU A 23 3.94 3.72 -10.73
CA LEU A 23 4.23 3.39 -9.34
C LEU A 23 2.94 3.64 -8.58
N ALA A 24 2.27 2.57 -8.19
CA ALA A 24 1.09 2.68 -7.36
C ALA A 24 1.49 3.34 -6.03
N GLU A 25 0.73 4.34 -5.64
CA GLU A 25 0.94 5.00 -4.36
C GLU A 25 0.52 4.04 -3.25
N TRP A 26 1.46 3.66 -2.39
CA TRP A 26 1.14 2.82 -1.25
C TRP A 26 0.23 3.60 -0.29
N PRO A 27 -0.76 2.94 0.34
CA PRO A 27 -1.15 1.54 0.22
C PRO A 27 -2.18 1.26 -0.89
N GLU A 28 -2.04 0.12 -1.57
CA GLU A 28 -3.02 -0.37 -2.57
C GLU A 28 -4.13 -1.26 -1.98
N LYS A 29 -3.89 -1.77 -0.77
CA LYS A 29 -4.77 -2.72 -0.06
C LYS A 29 -4.71 -2.43 1.44
N PRO A 30 -5.66 -2.94 2.22
CA PRO A 30 -5.60 -2.83 3.68
C PRO A 30 -4.26 -3.28 4.25
N VAL A 31 -3.73 -2.49 5.19
CA VAL A 31 -2.45 -2.73 5.86
C VAL A 31 -2.72 -3.38 7.21
N LYS A 32 -2.05 -4.49 7.51
CA LYS A 32 -2.09 -5.10 8.84
C LYS A 32 -1.02 -4.48 9.73
N VAL A 33 -1.40 -4.14 10.95
CA VAL A 33 -0.51 -3.61 11.97
C VAL A 33 -0.43 -4.60 13.11
N ILE A 34 0.70 -5.29 13.21
CA ILE A 34 0.92 -6.30 14.25
C ILE A 34 1.25 -5.61 15.56
N VAL A 35 0.51 -5.95 16.61
CA VAL A 35 0.76 -5.46 17.97
C VAL A 35 1.21 -6.64 18.83
N PRO A 36 2.47 -6.66 19.31
CA PRO A 36 3.01 -7.73 20.13
C PRO A 36 2.56 -7.62 21.60
N GLY A 37 1.25 -7.52 21.81
CA GLY A 37 0.61 -7.32 23.11
C GLY A 37 -0.86 -7.73 23.08
N GLY A 38 -1.45 -7.91 24.25
CA GLY A 38 -2.88 -8.23 24.37
C GLY A 38 -3.78 -7.08 23.92
N ALA A 39 -4.98 -7.42 23.44
CA ALA A 39 -6.03 -6.45 23.15
C ALA A 39 -6.37 -5.63 24.41
N GLY A 40 -6.58 -4.32 24.27
CA GLY A 40 -6.83 -3.40 25.38
C GLY A 40 -5.59 -3.02 26.20
N SER A 41 -4.39 -3.52 25.88
CA SER A 41 -3.15 -3.02 26.46
C SER A 41 -2.89 -1.56 26.06
N GLY A 42 -1.96 -0.89 26.76
CA GLY A 42 -1.52 0.46 26.38
C GLY A 42 -0.98 0.51 24.94
N THR A 43 -0.25 -0.53 24.52
CA THR A 43 0.27 -0.66 23.15
C THR A 43 -0.84 -0.82 22.13
N ASP A 44 -1.85 -1.65 22.41
CA ASP A 44 -3.02 -1.83 21.52
C ASP A 44 -3.82 -0.52 21.38
N THR A 45 -4.03 0.19 22.48
CA THR A 45 -4.76 1.47 22.47
C THR A 45 -4.02 2.53 21.66
N ALA A 46 -2.70 2.64 21.86
CA ALA A 46 -1.86 3.54 21.07
C ALA A 46 -1.85 3.15 19.58
N ALA A 47 -1.75 1.86 19.26
CA ALA A 47 -1.79 1.37 17.89
C ALA A 47 -3.10 1.76 17.19
N ARG A 48 -4.26 1.56 17.85
CA ARG A 48 -5.58 1.92 17.30
C ARG A 48 -5.69 3.42 16.99
N LEU A 49 -5.18 4.27 17.88
CA LEU A 49 -5.15 5.72 17.63
C LEU A 49 -4.32 6.07 16.38
N VAL A 50 -3.17 5.44 16.21
CA VAL A 50 -2.29 5.65 15.05
C VAL A 50 -2.93 5.11 13.78
N THR A 51 -3.50 3.90 13.80
CA THR A 51 -4.13 3.28 12.62
C THR A 51 -5.36 4.06 12.15
N ASP A 52 -6.12 4.66 13.06
CA ASP A 52 -7.24 5.53 12.70
C ASP A 52 -6.76 6.78 11.94
N ALA A 53 -5.64 7.38 12.37
CA ALA A 53 -5.05 8.53 11.69
C ALA A 53 -4.48 8.13 10.31
N LEU A 54 -3.79 7.00 10.23
CA LEU A 54 -3.25 6.47 8.96
C LEU A 54 -4.38 6.15 7.97
N THR A 55 -5.46 5.53 8.44
CA THR A 55 -6.62 5.22 7.59
C THR A 55 -7.22 6.49 6.99
N LYS A 56 -7.32 7.57 7.78
CA LYS A 56 -7.80 8.88 7.29
C LYS A 56 -6.83 9.52 6.30
N ALA A 57 -5.53 9.39 6.53
CA ALA A 57 -4.50 10.01 5.70
C ALA A 57 -4.35 9.30 4.34
N PHE A 58 -4.44 7.98 4.31
CA PHE A 58 -4.16 7.16 3.13
C PHE A 58 -5.40 6.64 2.42
N GLY A 59 -6.59 6.75 3.02
CA GLY A 59 -7.85 6.27 2.44
C GLY A 59 -7.98 4.73 2.36
N GLN A 60 -6.95 3.98 2.72
CA GLN A 60 -7.01 2.53 2.91
C GLN A 60 -7.08 2.16 4.39
N PRO A 61 -7.75 1.05 4.76
CA PRO A 61 -7.80 0.58 6.14
C PRO A 61 -6.43 0.16 6.69
N PHE A 62 -6.12 0.57 7.91
CA PHE A 62 -5.04 0.03 8.73
C PHE A 62 -5.65 -0.79 9.87
N ILE A 63 -5.43 -2.10 9.88
CA ILE A 63 -6.12 -3.06 10.74
C ILE A 63 -5.16 -3.58 11.80
N VAL A 64 -5.49 -3.37 13.08
CA VAL A 64 -4.72 -3.90 14.22
C VAL A 64 -4.97 -5.40 14.39
N GLU A 65 -3.91 -6.19 14.38
CA GLU A 65 -3.92 -7.62 14.75
C GLU A 65 -3.03 -7.84 15.99
N ASN A 66 -3.64 -8.26 17.10
CA ASN A 66 -2.92 -8.54 18.34
C ASN A 66 -2.28 -9.93 18.31
N LYS A 67 -0.97 -10.00 18.50
CA LYS A 67 -0.16 -11.23 18.53
C LYS A 67 0.64 -11.32 19.84
N PRO A 68 -0.02 -11.64 20.98
CA PRO A 68 0.67 -11.73 22.26
C PRO A 68 1.49 -13.03 22.39
N GLY A 69 2.46 -13.03 23.32
CA GLY A 69 3.21 -14.22 23.73
C GLY A 69 4.72 -14.08 23.56
N ALA A 70 5.49 -14.96 24.23
CA ALA A 70 6.95 -14.96 24.25
C ALA A 70 7.59 -13.57 24.46
N ASN A 71 7.08 -12.79 25.43
CA ASN A 71 7.52 -11.40 25.68
C ASN A 71 7.50 -10.50 24.43
N GLY A 72 6.57 -10.74 23.50
CA GLY A 72 6.41 -9.98 22.27
C GLY A 72 7.12 -10.56 21.04
N MET A 73 7.92 -11.61 21.21
CA MET A 73 8.64 -12.22 20.07
C MET A 73 7.69 -12.79 19.01
N ILE A 74 6.57 -13.40 19.41
CA ILE A 74 5.60 -13.98 18.46
C ILE A 74 5.09 -12.93 17.46
N GLY A 75 4.78 -11.73 17.93
CA GLY A 75 4.31 -10.65 17.04
C GLY A 75 5.44 -9.91 16.32
N THR A 76 6.68 -10.06 16.77
CA THR A 76 7.84 -9.43 16.12
C THR A 76 8.33 -10.25 14.93
N ASP A 77 8.12 -11.57 14.97
CA ASP A 77 8.54 -12.53 13.94
C ASP A 77 7.53 -12.69 12.78
N GLU A 78 6.40 -11.98 12.82
CA GLU A 78 5.34 -11.97 11.77
C GLU A 78 5.59 -10.91 10.70
#